data_AF-A0A221R5G6-F1
#
_entry.id   AF-A0A221R5G6-F1
#
_cell.length_a   1.000
_cell.length_b   1.000
_cell.length_c   1.000
_cell.angle_alpha   90.00
_cell.angle_beta   90.00
_cell.angle_gamma   90.00
#
_symmetry.space_group_name_H-M   'P 1'
#
loop_
_entity.id
_entity.type
_entity.pdbx_description
1 polymer ?
#
loop_
_entity_poly.entity_id
_entity_poly.type
_entity_poly.pdbx_seq_one_letter_code
_entity_poly.pdbx_strand_id
1 'polypeptide(L)'
;MSAPSRPLPPGWTRYDGPLLTIWRSRYEAVYGEAAANSFADGMLVRDHRRPIAQWINYGLRSAVLVAPASPAAWPVQRFAIYYAPPREGFQTVETARHEWMPRGPRGSTTDADAFTGAVEAAEQFLQVEATFGALG
;
A
#
# COMPACT_ATOMS: atom_id res chain seq x y z
N MET A 1 -16.72 8.94 -11.35
CA MET A 1 -16.77 9.82 -10.16
C MET A 1 -16.16 9.03 -9.02
N SER A 2 -14.92 9.34 -8.62
CA SER A 2 -14.33 8.72 -7.43
C SER A 2 -15.15 9.12 -6.20
N ALA A 3 -15.47 8.17 -5.33
CA ALA A 3 -16.13 8.48 -4.07
C ALA A 3 -15.28 9.49 -3.26
N PRO A 4 -15.88 10.39 -2.47
CA PRO A 4 -15.10 11.24 -1.58
C PRO A 4 -14.32 10.34 -0.62
N SER A 5 -13.00 10.53 -0.56
CA SER A 5 -12.11 9.87 0.39
C SER A 5 -12.70 9.98 1.80
N ARG A 6 -12.83 8.86 2.50
CA ARG A 6 -13.44 8.83 3.84
C ARG A 6 -12.55 9.65 4.78
N PRO A 7 -13.09 10.43 5.73
CA PRO A 7 -12.26 11.16 6.68
C PRO A 7 -11.34 10.19 7.42
N LEU A 8 -10.03 10.44 7.37
CA LEU A 8 -9.04 9.61 8.02
C LEU A 8 -9.24 9.63 9.56
N PRO A 9 -8.92 8.53 10.26
CA PRO A 9 -8.96 8.53 11.72
C PRO A 9 -7.94 9.51 12.32
N PRO A 10 -8.12 9.96 13.57
CA PRO A 10 -7.17 10.85 14.24
C PRO A 10 -5.74 10.33 14.21
N GLY A 11 -4.78 11.22 13.94
CA GLY A 11 -3.35 10.91 13.90
C GLY A 11 -2.86 10.31 12.57
N TRP A 12 -3.74 9.71 11.78
CA TRP A 12 -3.40 9.26 10.42
C TRP A 12 -3.44 10.43 9.44
N THR A 13 -2.35 10.63 8.72
CA THR A 13 -2.23 11.68 7.71
C THR A 13 -1.77 11.10 6.38
N ARG A 14 -2.40 11.57 5.30
CA ARG A 14 -1.97 11.27 3.94
C ARG A 14 -0.59 11.86 3.69
N TYR A 15 0.34 11.07 3.14
CA TYR A 15 1.67 11.54 2.78
C TYR A 15 1.90 11.40 1.27
N ASP A 16 1.88 12.54 0.58
CA ASP A 16 2.00 12.61 -0.89
C ASP A 16 3.46 12.85 -1.36
N GLY A 17 4.42 12.69 -0.47
CA GLY A 17 5.85 12.76 -0.79
C GLY A 17 6.41 11.48 -1.42
N PRO A 18 7.74 11.40 -1.58
CA PRO A 18 8.43 10.20 -2.05
C PRO A 18 8.12 8.96 -1.20
N LEU A 19 8.36 7.77 -1.73
CA LEU A 19 8.18 6.54 -0.95
C LEU A 19 9.00 6.60 0.35
N LEU A 20 8.36 6.36 1.48
CA LEU A 20 9.03 6.42 2.78
C LEU A 20 10.10 5.33 2.89
N THR A 21 11.28 5.70 3.38
CA THR A 21 12.40 4.78 3.58
C THR A 21 12.08 3.66 4.58
N ILE A 22 11.10 3.88 5.47
CA ILE A 22 10.61 2.87 6.42
C ILE A 22 10.19 1.59 5.68
N TRP A 23 9.61 1.67 4.49
CA TRP A 23 9.11 0.48 3.79
C TRP A 23 10.22 -0.48 3.42
N ARG A 24 11.32 0.04 2.88
CA ARG A 24 12.53 -0.75 2.63
C ARG A 24 13.04 -1.37 3.91
N SER A 25 13.29 -0.55 4.93
CA SER A 25 13.87 -1.00 6.20
C SER A 25 13.02 -2.07 6.88
N ARG A 26 11.69 -1.93 6.85
CA ARG A 26 10.76 -2.91 7.45
C ARG A 26 10.69 -4.20 6.65
N TYR A 27 10.69 -4.10 5.33
CA TYR A 27 10.67 -5.28 4.47
C TYR A 27 11.96 -6.11 4.63
N GLU A 28 13.13 -5.46 4.58
CA GLU A 28 14.43 -6.14 4.75
C GLU A 28 14.61 -6.71 6.17
N ALA A 29 14.04 -6.06 7.20
CA ALA A 29 14.04 -6.62 8.55
C ALA A 29 13.26 -7.95 8.67
N VAL A 30 12.21 -8.14 7.86
CA VAL A 30 11.37 -9.35 7.89
C VAL A 30 11.90 -10.44 6.94
N TYR A 31 12.32 -10.05 5.73
CA TYR A 31 12.64 -11.00 4.65
C TYR A 31 14.15 -11.15 4.38
N GLY A 32 14.99 -10.42 5.10
CA GLY A 32 16.44 -10.47 4.99
C GLY A 32 17.05 -9.29 4.23
N GLU A 33 18.36 -9.13 4.41
CA GLU A 33 19.14 -8.08 3.77
C GLU A 33 19.01 -8.11 2.25
N ALA A 34 18.89 -6.94 1.62
CA ALA A 34 18.76 -6.75 0.18
C ALA A 34 17.49 -7.37 -0.47
N ALA A 35 16.59 -7.99 0.29
CA ALA A 35 15.36 -8.60 -0.23
C ALA A 35 14.45 -7.58 -0.94
N ALA A 36 14.49 -6.31 -0.53
CA ALA A 36 13.70 -5.25 -1.15
C ALA A 36 14.07 -4.97 -2.64
N ASN A 37 15.26 -5.37 -3.09
CA ASN A 37 15.72 -5.12 -4.46
C ASN A 37 14.93 -5.87 -5.53
N SER A 38 14.39 -7.06 -5.19
CA SER A 38 13.62 -7.89 -6.12
C SER A 38 12.10 -7.70 -5.97
N PHE A 39 11.66 -7.09 -4.87
CA PHE A 39 10.25 -6.88 -4.59
C PHE A 39 9.59 -5.98 -5.64
N ALA A 40 8.62 -6.51 -6.39
CA ALA A 40 7.84 -5.79 -7.40
C ALA A 40 8.71 -4.89 -8.31
N ASP A 41 9.77 -5.47 -8.90
CA ASP A 41 10.78 -4.76 -9.71
C ASP A 41 11.60 -3.70 -8.94
N GLY A 42 11.86 -3.96 -7.67
CA GLY A 42 12.61 -3.06 -6.79
C GLY A 42 11.79 -1.85 -6.36
N MET A 43 10.47 -2.01 -6.20
CA MET A 43 9.53 -0.93 -5.83
C MET A 43 9.95 -0.17 -4.58
N LEU A 44 10.54 -0.86 -3.61
CA LEU A 44 10.96 -0.29 -2.34
C LEU A 44 12.34 0.40 -2.38
N VAL A 45 13.03 0.33 -3.52
CA VAL A 45 14.41 0.82 -3.66
C VAL A 45 14.54 1.84 -4.79
N ARG A 46 13.75 1.68 -5.85
CA ARG A 46 13.77 2.55 -7.02
C ARG A 46 12.57 3.47 -6.99
N ASP A 47 12.75 4.70 -7.45
CA ASP A 47 11.62 5.59 -7.69
C ASP A 47 10.87 5.09 -8.94
N HIS A 48 9.68 4.55 -8.73
CA HIS A 48 8.84 4.05 -9.83
C HIS A 48 7.73 5.05 -10.10
N ARG A 49 7.53 5.37 -11.38
CA ARG A 49 6.39 6.16 -11.90
C ARG A 49 5.01 5.50 -11.70
N ARG A 50 4.92 4.45 -10.89
CA ARG A 50 3.69 3.71 -10.63
C ARG A 50 2.94 4.39 -9.49
N PRO A 51 1.61 4.43 -9.54
CA PRO A 51 0.84 5.10 -8.50
C PRO A 51 1.05 4.40 -7.16
N ILE A 52 1.29 5.22 -6.13
CA ILE A 52 1.40 4.79 -4.75
C ILE A 52 0.50 5.64 -3.88
N ALA A 53 0.16 5.09 -2.73
CA ALA A 53 -0.59 5.79 -1.73
C ALA A 53 -0.04 5.44 -0.35
N GLN A 54 0.30 6.42 0.47
CA GLN A 54 0.83 6.15 1.80
C GLN A 54 0.25 7.07 2.87
N TRP A 55 0.11 6.52 4.06
CA TRP A 55 -0.37 7.21 5.24
C TRP A 55 0.58 6.93 6.39
N ILE A 56 0.70 7.90 7.27
CA ILE A 56 1.57 7.84 8.44
C ILE A 56 0.81 8.25 9.68
N ASN A 57 1.14 7.59 10.79
CA ASN A 57 0.74 8.01 12.12
C ASN A 57 1.99 8.13 12.98
N TYR A 58 2.44 9.37 13.21
CA TYR A 58 3.64 9.65 13.99
C TYR A 58 3.51 9.23 15.46
N GLY A 59 2.31 9.36 16.03
CA GLY A 59 2.04 8.97 17.42
C GLY A 59 2.18 7.46 17.63
N LEU A 60 1.60 6.67 16.72
CA LEU A 60 1.69 5.21 16.74
C LEU A 60 3.01 4.67 16.18
N ARG A 61 3.78 5.51 15.48
CA ARG A 61 4.95 5.11 14.66
C ARG A 61 4.59 4.03 13.63
N SER A 62 3.40 4.18 13.05
CA SER A 62 2.84 3.25 12.08
C SER A 62 2.73 3.90 10.71
N ALA A 63 2.71 3.06 9.66
CA ALA A 63 2.47 3.51 8.30
C ALA A 63 1.63 2.49 7.51
N VAL A 64 0.93 2.96 6.49
CA VAL A 64 0.22 2.13 5.50
C VAL A 64 0.64 2.53 4.10
N LEU A 65 0.85 1.56 3.21
CA LEU A 65 1.23 1.75 1.81
C LEU A 65 0.33 0.92 0.91
N VAL A 66 -0.26 1.57 -0.08
CA VAL A 66 -0.80 0.95 -1.29
C VAL A 66 0.25 1.04 -2.37
N ALA A 67 0.70 -0.10 -2.88
CA ALA A 67 1.69 -0.18 -3.94
C ALA A 67 1.46 -1.42 -4.82
N PRO A 68 2.02 -1.45 -6.05
CA PRO A 68 2.05 -2.64 -6.88
C PRO A 68 2.71 -3.81 -6.14
N ALA A 69 2.09 -4.99 -6.20
CA ALA A 69 2.63 -6.21 -5.61
C ALA A 69 3.24 -7.17 -6.65
N SER A 70 2.91 -6.95 -7.93
CA SER A 70 3.33 -7.79 -9.04
C SER A 70 4.43 -7.11 -9.87
N PRO A 71 5.44 -7.86 -10.35
CA PRO A 71 6.36 -7.36 -11.37
C PRO A 71 5.62 -6.89 -12.62
N ALA A 72 6.15 -5.89 -13.31
CA ALA A 72 5.63 -5.29 -14.54
C ALA A 72 5.38 -6.31 -15.67
N ALA A 73 6.20 -7.36 -15.70
CA ALA A 73 6.12 -8.41 -16.71
C ALA A 73 4.93 -9.36 -16.52
N TRP A 74 4.29 -9.36 -15.34
CA TRP A 74 3.17 -10.26 -15.07
C TRP A 74 1.92 -9.85 -15.86
N PRO A 75 1.19 -10.81 -16.46
CA PRO A 75 -0.01 -10.50 -17.27
C PRO A 75 -1.14 -9.82 -16.49
N VAL A 76 -1.28 -10.20 -15.21
CA VAL A 76 -2.22 -9.59 -14.27
C VAL A 76 -1.41 -8.75 -13.31
N GLN A 77 -1.71 -7.46 -13.27
CA GLN A 77 -1.11 -6.53 -12.32
C GLN A 77 -2.04 -6.37 -11.13
N ARG A 78 -1.48 -6.06 -9.96
CA ARG A 78 -2.27 -5.84 -8.75
C ARG A 78 -1.66 -4.80 -7.81
N PHE A 79 -2.52 -4.08 -7.12
CA PHE A 79 -2.14 -3.34 -5.92
C PHE A 79 -2.39 -4.19 -4.67
N ALA A 80 -1.52 -4.03 -3.68
CA ALA A 80 -1.72 -4.56 -2.35
C ALA A 80 -1.53 -3.46 -1.31
N ILE A 81 -2.03 -3.74 -0.12
CA ILE A 81 -1.94 -2.86 1.03
C ILE A 81 -0.91 -3.47 1.98
N TYR A 82 0.04 -2.65 2.40
CA TYR A 82 1.11 -3.01 3.32
C TYR A 82 0.98 -2.18 4.58
N TYR A 83 1.12 -2.84 5.73
CA TYR A 83 1.06 -2.22 7.04
C TYR A 83 2.40 -2.36 7.74
N ALA A 84 2.92 -1.23 8.22
CA ALA A 84 4.02 -1.18 9.18
C ALA A 84 3.40 -0.88 10.57
N PRO A 85 3.25 -1.90 11.44
CA PRO A 85 2.69 -1.72 12.77
C PRO A 85 3.63 -0.94 13.70
N PRO A 86 3.17 -0.57 14.92
CA PRO A 86 4.00 0.09 15.90
C PRO A 86 5.29 -0.69 16.16
N ARG A 87 6.41 0.04 16.25
CA ARG A 87 7.78 -0.46 16.53
C ARG A 87 8.45 -1.21 15.39
N GLU A 88 7.97 -2.37 14.98
CA GLU A 88 8.61 -3.23 13.97
C GLU A 88 7.63 -4.15 13.25
N GLY A 89 8.02 -4.59 12.06
CA GLY A 89 7.24 -5.50 11.23
C GLY A 89 6.84 -4.91 9.89
N PHE A 90 6.41 -5.81 9.02
CA PHE A 90 5.87 -5.53 7.69
C PHE A 90 4.84 -6.61 7.40
N GLN A 91 3.60 -6.21 7.16
CA GLN A 91 2.49 -7.13 6.93
C GLN A 91 1.75 -6.74 5.65
N THR A 92 1.30 -7.74 4.89
CA THR A 92 0.34 -7.49 3.80
C THR A 92 -1.05 -7.59 4.39
N VAL A 93 -1.88 -6.56 4.20
CA VAL A 93 -3.27 -6.57 4.64
C VAL A 93 -4.08 -7.39 3.65
N GLU A 94 -4.81 -8.38 4.14
CA GLU A 94 -5.66 -9.23 3.29
C GLU A 94 -6.94 -8.48 2.93
N THR A 95 -7.07 -8.11 1.66
CA THR A 95 -8.26 -7.45 1.10
C THR A 95 -8.66 -8.07 -0.23
N ALA A 96 -9.71 -7.51 -0.85
CA ALA A 96 -10.06 -7.86 -2.22
C ALA A 96 -8.86 -7.72 -3.16
N ARG A 97 -8.82 -8.54 -4.21
CA ARG A 97 -7.73 -8.50 -5.19
C ARG A 97 -7.93 -7.31 -6.12
N HIS A 98 -7.18 -6.24 -5.88
CA HIS A 98 -7.20 -5.00 -6.66
C HIS A 98 -6.40 -5.15 -7.95
N GLU A 99 -6.94 -5.94 -8.88
CA GLU A 99 -6.24 -6.40 -10.08
C GLU A 99 -6.72 -5.72 -11.36
N TRP A 100 -5.82 -5.63 -12.33
CA TRP A 100 -6.15 -5.23 -13.70
C TRP A 100 -5.27 -5.97 -14.71
N MET A 101 -5.70 -5.97 -15.97
CA MET A 101 -4.93 -6.52 -17.09
C MET A 101 -4.51 -5.38 -18.01
N PRO A 102 -3.21 -5.04 -18.13
CA PRO A 102 -2.74 -3.94 -18.97
C PRO A 102 -3.17 -4.03 -20.44
N ARG A 103 -3.43 -5.25 -20.94
CA ARG A 103 -3.90 -5.53 -22.30
C ARG A 103 -5.29 -6.18 -22.33
N GLY A 104 -6.12 -5.87 -21.34
CA GLY A 104 -7.47 -6.40 -21.23
C GLY A 104 -8.42 -5.90 -22.32
N PRO A 105 -9.56 -6.58 -22.55
CA PRO A 105 -10.63 -6.08 -23.41
C PRO A 105 -11.13 -4.69 -22.98
N ARG A 106 -11.69 -3.91 -23.91
CA ARG A 106 -12.34 -2.63 -23.59
C ARG A 106 -13.43 -2.82 -22.51
N GLY A 107 -13.46 -1.92 -21.54
CA GLY A 107 -14.39 -1.98 -20.40
C GLY A 107 -13.92 -2.83 -19.22
N SER A 108 -12.72 -3.44 -19.30
CA SER A 108 -12.10 -4.08 -18.15
C SER A 108 -11.61 -3.05 -17.13
N THR A 109 -11.48 -3.48 -15.87
CA THR A 109 -10.86 -2.70 -14.80
C THR A 109 -9.53 -2.09 -15.24
N THR A 110 -9.38 -0.79 -15.07
CA THR A 110 -8.13 -0.06 -15.36
C THR A 110 -7.18 -0.07 -14.17
N ASP A 111 -5.94 0.39 -14.38
CA ASP A 111 -4.99 0.62 -13.30
C ASP A 111 -5.51 1.66 -12.30
N ALA A 112 -6.15 2.73 -12.79
CA ALA A 112 -6.76 3.77 -11.97
C ALA A 112 -7.93 3.23 -11.12
N ASP A 113 -8.77 2.37 -11.68
CA ASP A 113 -9.87 1.74 -10.95
C ASP A 113 -9.34 0.82 -9.85
N ALA A 114 -8.36 -0.03 -10.18
CA ALA A 114 -7.73 -0.93 -9.23
C ALA A 114 -7.01 -0.15 -8.11
N PHE A 115 -6.30 0.92 -8.45
CA PHE A 115 -5.63 1.78 -7.48
C PHE A 115 -6.64 2.48 -6.56
N THR A 116 -7.72 3.03 -7.12
CA THR A 116 -8.80 3.66 -6.34
C THR A 116 -9.41 2.67 -5.36
N GLY A 117 -9.74 1.45 -5.82
CA GLY A 117 -10.28 0.41 -4.93
C GLY A 117 -9.30 0.00 -3.82
N ALA A 118 -7.99 -0.04 -4.11
CA ALA A 118 -6.97 -0.34 -3.10
C ALA A 118 -6.82 0.79 -2.07
N VAL A 119 -6.92 2.05 -2.51
CA VAL A 119 -6.93 3.23 -1.63
C VAL A 119 -8.14 3.20 -0.71
N GLU A 120 -9.33 2.94 -1.23
CA GLU A 120 -10.55 2.84 -0.44
C GLU A 120 -10.46 1.71 0.60
N ALA A 121 -9.93 0.55 0.21
CA ALA A 121 -9.71 -0.56 1.14
C ALA A 121 -8.65 -0.23 2.21
N ALA A 122 -7.59 0.51 1.87
CA ALA A 122 -6.60 0.98 2.84
C ALA A 122 -7.21 1.98 3.84
N GLU A 123 -8.03 2.93 3.38
CA GLU A 123 -8.73 3.86 4.25
C GLU A 123 -9.72 3.13 5.18
N GLN A 124 -10.40 2.09 4.69
CA GLN A 124 -11.24 1.23 5.54
C GLN A 124 -10.41 0.49 6.59
N PHE A 125 -9.25 -0.06 6.22
CA PHE A 125 -8.33 -0.68 7.16
C PHE A 125 -7.91 0.30 8.26
N LEU A 126 -7.57 1.55 7.92
CA LEU A 126 -7.20 2.58 8.90
C LEU A 126 -8.30 2.85 9.92
N GLN A 127 -9.57 2.86 9.50
CA GLN A 127 -10.70 3.01 10.43
C GLN A 127 -10.79 1.85 11.44
N VAL A 128 -10.62 0.63 10.94
CA VAL A 128 -10.65 -0.57 11.78
C VAL A 128 -9.45 -0.58 12.73
N GLU A 129 -8.26 -0.26 12.23
CA GLU A 129 -7.03 -0.17 13.03
C GLU A 129 -7.17 0.86 14.15
N ALA A 130 -7.69 2.06 13.86
CA ALA A 130 -7.89 3.07 14.89
C ALA A 130 -8.96 2.67 15.93
N THR A 131 -9.97 1.90 15.52
CA THR A 131 -11.05 1.44 16.42
C THR A 131 -10.59 0.32 17.35
N PHE A 132 -9.81 -0.64 16.85
CA PHE A 132 -9.45 -1.86 17.58
C PHE A 132 -7.98 -1.90 18.05
N GLY A 133 -7.08 -1.22 17.37
CA GLY A 133 -5.67 -1.09 17.74
C GLY A 133 -5.44 -0.20 18.97
N ALA A 134 -6.39 0.69 19.29
CA ALA A 134 -6.36 1.53 20.49
C ALA A 134 -6.66 0.77 21.80
N LEU A 135 -7.00 -0.53 21.73
CA LEU A 135 -7.28 -1.39 22.88
C LEU A 135 -6.11 -2.31 23.27
N GLY A 136 -4.99 -2.25 22.55
CA GLY A 136 -3.79 -3.07 22.76
C GLY A 136 -2.68 -2.39 23.55
#